data_AF-A0A955IEJ3-F1
#
_entry.id   AF-A0A955IEJ3-F1
#
_cell.length_a   1.000
_cell.length_b   1.000
_cell.length_c   1.000
_cell.angle_alpha   90.00
_cell.angle_beta   90.00
_cell.angle_gamma   90.00
#
_symmetry.space_group_name_H-M   'P 1'
#
loop_
_entity.id
_entity.type
_entity.pdbx_description
1 polymer ?
#
loop_
_entity_poly.entity_id
_entity_poly.type
_entity_poly.pdbx_seq_one_letter_code
_entity_poly.pdbx_strand_id
1 'polypeptide(L)'
;MSRLAEVYDGGGTLLSAVEIAQNRRLQKPFVSKLLSTLSQAGLVKGMRGPGGGFTLAREPNEIRLCDIVRVFEQEDPSDACPFGGGTCGAGEPCAIHHKLVAVREAIDDLLTNTTLESFRAAAREDGLRPASGPATKPRESYRAGVASADTHRRENNSAAATRAAPRAS
;
A
#
# COMPACT_ATOMS: atom_id res chain seq x y z
N MET A 1 -1.33 4.40 9.47
CA MET A 1 -0.67 5.31 10.43
C MET A 1 -1.63 6.00 11.37
N SER A 2 -2.73 6.60 10.89
CA SER A 2 -3.73 7.23 11.78
C SER A 2 -4.14 6.34 12.95
N ARG A 3 -4.31 5.02 12.73
CA ARG A 3 -4.68 4.09 13.81
C ARG A 3 -3.60 3.98 14.90
N LEU A 4 -2.32 4.01 14.51
CA LEU A 4 -1.19 3.99 15.44
C LEU A 4 -1.12 5.29 16.25
N ALA A 5 -1.44 6.44 15.63
CA ALA A 5 -1.51 7.72 16.33
C ALA A 5 -2.67 7.76 17.35
N GLU A 6 -3.83 7.21 16.99
CA GLU A 6 -5.03 7.16 17.84
C GLU A 6 -4.84 6.39 19.16
N VAL A 7 -3.99 5.35 19.18
CA VAL A 7 -3.66 4.59 20.41
C VAL A 7 -2.21 4.81 20.86
N TYR A 8 -1.57 5.87 20.41
CA TYR A 8 -0.21 6.13 20.85
C TYR A 8 -0.19 6.50 22.34
N ASP A 9 0.58 5.72 23.11
CA ASP A 9 0.71 5.78 24.57
C ASP A 9 2.20 5.83 24.99
N GLY A 10 3.04 6.48 24.18
CA GLY A 10 4.50 6.46 24.37
C GLY A 10 5.19 5.22 23.78
N GLY A 11 4.46 4.43 22.99
CA GLY A 11 5.00 3.25 22.30
C GLY A 11 4.83 1.93 23.05
N GLY A 12 4.02 1.90 24.11
CA GLY A 12 3.67 0.68 24.84
C GLY A 12 2.69 -0.20 24.07
N THR A 13 1.73 0.41 23.37
CA THR A 13 0.77 -0.28 22.52
C THR A 13 1.38 -0.59 21.16
N LEU A 14 1.43 -1.88 20.82
CA LEU A 14 1.83 -2.40 19.52
C LEU A 14 0.60 -2.96 18.80
N LEU A 15 0.42 -2.57 17.52
CA LEU A 15 -0.62 -3.16 16.68
C LEU A 15 0.00 -3.99 15.56
N SER A 16 -0.50 -5.20 15.37
CA SER A 16 -0.17 -6.03 14.23
C SER A 16 -0.76 -5.45 12.93
N ALA A 17 -0.16 -5.82 11.79
CA ALA A 17 -0.71 -5.46 10.49
C ALA A 17 -2.13 -6.01 10.27
N VAL A 18 -2.49 -7.12 10.94
CA VAL A 18 -3.84 -7.71 10.88
C VAL A 18 -4.85 -6.83 11.59
N GLU A 19 -4.56 -6.39 12.82
CA GLU A 19 -5.45 -5.52 13.59
C GLU A 19 -5.68 -4.18 12.89
N ILE A 20 -4.62 -3.59 12.34
CA ILE A 20 -4.70 -2.34 11.57
C ILE A 20 -5.54 -2.56 10.30
N ALA A 21 -5.30 -3.64 9.57
CA ALA A 21 -6.06 -3.98 8.37
C ALA A 21 -7.55 -4.15 8.66
N GLN A 22 -7.91 -4.85 9.73
CA GLN A 22 -9.30 -5.02 10.17
C GLN A 22 -9.94 -3.69 10.57
N ASN A 23 -9.25 -2.90 11.41
CA ASN A 23 -9.75 -1.57 11.85
C ASN A 23 -10.00 -0.63 10.68
N ARG A 24 -9.19 -0.72 9.62
CA ARG A 24 -9.26 0.16 8.45
C ARG A 24 -9.97 -0.46 7.25
N ARG A 25 -10.47 -1.70 7.36
CA ARG A 25 -11.06 -2.49 6.27
C ARG A 25 -10.16 -2.54 5.02
N LEU A 26 -8.85 -2.68 5.25
CA LEU A 26 -7.84 -2.80 4.20
C LEU A 26 -7.36 -4.25 4.12
N GLN A 27 -6.75 -4.60 2.99
CA GLN A 27 -6.13 -5.91 2.85
C GLN A 27 -4.80 -5.95 3.61
N LYS A 28 -4.60 -7.02 4.39
CA LYS A 28 -3.36 -7.24 5.18
C LYS A 28 -2.08 -7.05 4.36
N PRO A 29 -1.92 -7.63 3.15
CA PRO A 29 -0.68 -7.49 2.39
C PRO A 29 -0.33 -6.03 2.08
N PHE A 30 -1.34 -5.21 1.79
CA PHE A 30 -1.16 -3.78 1.55
C PHE A 30 -0.70 -3.06 2.82
N VAL A 31 -1.37 -3.30 3.95
CA VAL A 31 -0.99 -2.69 5.24
C VAL A 31 0.41 -3.13 5.68
N SER A 32 0.75 -4.41 5.50
CA SER A 32 2.09 -4.92 5.75
C SER A 32 3.14 -4.20 4.91
N LYS A 33 2.90 -4.03 3.60
CA LYS A 33 3.82 -3.29 2.72
C LYS A 33 3.98 -1.85 3.16
N LEU A 34 2.86 -1.16 3.44
CA LEU A 34 2.84 0.22 3.92
C LEU A 34 3.69 0.38 5.19
N LEU A 35 3.44 -0.47 6.21
CA LEU A 35 4.16 -0.43 7.48
C LEU A 35 5.64 -0.75 7.34
N SER A 36 6.01 -1.67 6.45
CA SER A 36 7.42 -1.96 6.15
C SER A 36 8.13 -0.74 5.55
N THR A 37 7.55 -0.10 4.54
CA THR A 37 8.12 1.12 3.92
C THR A 37 8.27 2.23 4.96
N LEU A 38 7.26 2.44 5.79
CA LEU A 38 7.30 3.47 6.82
C LEU A 38 8.28 3.16 7.96
N SER A 39 8.50 1.87 8.25
CA SER A 39 9.50 1.44 9.22
C SER A 39 10.91 1.68 8.70
N GLN A 40 11.14 1.46 7.41
CA GLN A 40 12.42 1.78 6.75
C GLN A 40 12.70 3.28 6.74
N ALA A 41 11.65 4.09 6.59
CA ALA A 41 11.73 5.56 6.69
C ALA A 41 11.83 6.08 8.14
N GLY A 42 11.87 5.21 9.15
CA GLY A 42 12.01 5.60 10.55
C GLY A 42 10.77 6.29 11.16
N LEU A 43 9.60 6.20 10.52
CA LEU A 43 8.37 6.81 11.01
C LEU A 43 7.58 5.86 11.94
N VAL A 44 7.79 4.56 11.82
CA VAL A 44 7.25 3.54 12.74
C VAL A 44 8.34 2.59 13.20
N LYS A 45 8.16 2.02 14.39
CA LYS A 45 8.99 0.94 14.95
C LYS A 45 8.23 -0.37 14.80
N GLY A 46 8.90 -1.39 14.25
CA GLY A 46 8.38 -2.75 14.16
C GLY A 46 9.09 -3.68 15.13
N MET A 47 8.33 -4.50 15.86
CA MET A 47 8.84 -5.53 16.76
C MET A 47 8.46 -6.92 16.24
N ARG A 48 9.42 -7.84 16.21
CA ARG A 48 9.19 -9.24 15.78
C ARG A 48 8.89 -10.13 16.98
N GLY A 49 8.23 -11.26 16.73
CA GLY A 49 7.93 -12.30 17.73
C GLY A 49 6.47 -12.29 18.22
N PRO A 50 6.11 -13.23 19.12
CA PRO A 50 4.80 -13.25 19.77
C PRO A 50 4.56 -11.94 20.53
N GLY A 51 3.41 -11.30 20.31
CA GLY A 51 3.10 -9.97 20.87
C GLY A 51 3.79 -8.81 20.15
N GLY A 52 4.54 -9.07 19.08
CA GLY A 52 5.13 -8.05 18.22
C GLY A 52 4.09 -7.31 17.38
N GLY A 53 4.49 -6.16 16.84
CA GLY A 53 3.61 -5.28 16.08
C GLY A 53 4.33 -4.00 15.69
N PHE A 54 3.54 -2.98 15.36
CA PHE A 54 4.04 -1.67 14.98
C PHE A 54 3.53 -0.60 15.95
N THR A 55 4.37 0.41 16.19
CA THR A 55 4.01 1.65 16.87
C THR A 55 4.72 2.84 16.21
N LEU A 56 4.35 4.07 16.55
CA LEU A 56 5.04 5.25 16.02
C LEU A 56 6.48 5.31 16.53
N ALA A 57 7.41 5.77 15.69
CA ALA A 57 8.81 5.86 16.08
C ALA A 57 9.11 7.00 17.06
N ARG A 58 8.27 8.05 17.02
CA ARG A 58 8.33 9.29 17.79
C ARG A 58 6.92 9.79 18.10
N GLU A 59 6.79 10.87 18.86
CA GLU A 59 5.47 11.39 19.28
C GLU A 59 4.62 11.82 18.07
N PRO A 60 3.28 11.71 18.12
CA PRO A 60 2.40 12.07 16.99
C PRO A 60 2.52 13.54 16.58
N ASN A 61 2.82 14.44 17.52
CA ASN A 61 3.02 15.88 17.27
C ASN A 61 4.36 16.18 16.57
N GLU A 62 5.28 15.22 16.51
CA GLU A 62 6.56 15.38 15.81
C GLU A 62 6.50 14.84 14.37
N ILE A 63 5.51 13.99 14.04
CA ILE A 63 5.35 13.41 12.70
C ILE A 63 4.41 14.28 11.87
N ARG A 64 4.97 15.00 10.89
CA ARG A 64 4.20 15.83 9.95
C ARG A 64 3.66 14.99 8.79
N LEU A 65 2.58 15.45 8.16
CA LEU A 65 2.04 14.78 6.97
C LEU A 65 3.03 14.81 5.81
N CYS A 66 3.80 15.89 5.66
CA CYS A 66 4.87 15.99 4.66
C CYS A 66 5.92 14.86 4.79
N ASP A 67 6.22 14.42 6.02
CA ASP A 67 7.17 13.33 6.26
C ASP A 67 6.64 12.00 5.69
N ILE A 68 5.31 11.80 5.74
CA ILE A 68 4.67 10.59 5.20
C ILE A 68 4.58 10.66 3.68
N VAL A 69 4.20 11.83 3.13
CA VAL A 69 4.07 12.03 1.68
C VAL A 69 5.40 11.78 0.97
N ARG A 70 6.50 12.34 1.50
CA ARG A 70 7.87 12.16 0.98
C ARG A 70 8.33 10.70 0.90
N VAL A 71 7.73 9.80 1.67
CA VAL A 71 8.06 8.36 1.63
C VAL A 71 7.43 7.65 0.43
N PHE A 72 6.32 8.18 -0.10
CA PHE A 72 5.57 7.56 -1.18
C PHE A 72 5.63 8.31 -2.51
N GLU A 73 5.85 9.62 -2.46
CA GLU A 73 6.23 10.37 -3.65
C GLU A 73 7.66 10.03 -4.01
N GLN A 74 7.86 9.58 -5.25
CA GLN A 74 9.19 9.56 -5.82
C GLN A 74 9.57 11.01 -6.07
N GLU A 75 10.84 11.38 -5.84
CA GLU A 75 11.37 12.63 -6.37
C GLU A 75 11.17 12.58 -7.90
N ASP A 76 10.14 13.24 -8.40
CA ASP A 76 10.12 13.69 -9.79
C ASP A 76 10.97 14.96 -9.79
N PRO A 77 12.25 14.90 -10.23
CA PRO A 77 13.13 16.08 -10.23
C PRO A 77 12.64 17.15 -11.23
N SER A 78 11.60 16.84 -11.99
CA SER A 78 10.96 17.72 -12.94
C SER A 78 9.86 18.51 -12.24
N ASP A 79 10.23 19.65 -11.66
CA ASP A 79 9.29 20.75 -11.42
C ASP A 79 8.79 21.37 -12.75
N ALA A 80 8.93 20.70 -13.91
CA ALA A 80 8.50 21.20 -15.20
C ALA A 80 6.99 21.48 -15.19
N CYS A 81 6.63 22.70 -15.60
CA CYS A 81 5.26 23.11 -15.74
C CYS A 81 4.62 22.34 -16.91
N PRO A 82 3.57 21.53 -16.68
CA PRO A 82 2.90 20.79 -17.76
C PRO A 82 2.21 21.71 -18.78
N PHE A 83 2.07 23.00 -18.45
CA PHE A 83 1.46 24.03 -19.28
C PHE A 83 2.49 24.94 -19.99
N GLY A 84 3.78 24.60 -19.93
CA GLY A 84 4.88 25.33 -20.59
C GLY A 84 5.52 26.42 -19.72
N GLY A 85 6.64 26.97 -20.21
CA GLY A 85 7.37 28.09 -19.57
C GLY A 85 8.54 27.71 -18.66
N GLY A 86 8.95 26.43 -18.63
CA GLY A 86 10.03 25.96 -17.76
C GLY A 86 9.50 25.38 -16.45
N THR A 87 10.07 25.80 -15.32
CA THR A 87 9.80 25.19 -14.01
C THR A 87 8.64 25.89 -13.30
N CYS A 88 7.64 25.14 -12.83
CA CYS A 88 6.48 25.66 -12.12
C CYS A 88 6.92 26.29 -10.78
N GLY A 89 6.77 27.60 -10.65
CA GLY A 89 7.25 28.40 -9.51
C GLY A 89 8.64 29.01 -9.71
N ALA A 90 9.39 28.62 -10.75
CA ALA A 90 10.71 29.16 -11.07
C ALA A 90 10.94 29.17 -12.60
N GLY A 91 10.35 30.11 -13.33
CA GLY A 91 10.45 30.14 -14.79
C GLY A 91 9.54 31.19 -15.41
N GLU A 92 9.38 31.13 -16.73
CA GLU A 92 8.41 31.98 -17.42
C GLU A 92 6.98 31.57 -17.02
N PRO A 93 6.13 32.51 -16.58
CA PRO A 93 4.80 32.18 -16.08
C PRO A 93 3.88 31.74 -17.22
N CYS A 94 3.28 30.55 -17.09
CA CYS A 94 2.18 30.12 -17.94
C CYS A 94 0.89 30.93 -17.64
N ALA A 95 -0.12 30.82 -18.50
CA ALA A 95 -1.37 31.57 -18.41
C ALA A 95 -2.14 31.41 -17.07
N ILE A 96 -1.87 30.34 -16.32
CA ILE A 96 -2.51 30.05 -15.01
C ILE A 96 -1.51 29.97 -13.86
N HIS A 97 -0.28 30.45 -14.06
CA HIS A 97 0.86 30.28 -13.14
C HIS A 97 0.52 30.64 -11.69
N HIS A 98 0.01 31.85 -11.44
CA HIS A 98 -0.29 32.30 -10.08
C HIS A 98 -1.34 31.45 -9.37
N LYS A 99 -2.31 30.89 -10.11
CA LYS A 99 -3.32 29.99 -9.53
C LYS A 99 -2.71 28.65 -9.13
N LEU A 100 -1.80 28.12 -9.94
CA LEU A 100 -1.10 26.86 -9.65
C LEU A 100 -0.15 27.01 -8.45
N VAL A 101 0.63 28.10 -8.42
CA VAL A 101 1.54 28.41 -7.31
C VAL A 101 0.76 28.53 -6.00
N ALA A 102 -0.35 29.29 -5.98
CA ALA A 102 -1.17 29.43 -4.78
C ALA A 102 -1.75 28.09 -4.27
N VAL A 103 -2.13 27.18 -5.17
CA VAL A 103 -2.60 25.83 -4.78
C VAL A 103 -1.45 24.99 -4.24
N ARG A 104 -0.27 25.04 -4.86
CA ARG A 104 0.94 24.34 -4.37
C ARG A 104 1.30 24.80 -2.97
N GLU A 105 1.40 26.12 -2.75
CA GLU A 105 1.69 26.71 -1.45
C GLU A 105 0.66 26.29 -0.39
N ALA A 106 -0.63 26.30 -0.72
CA ALA A 106 -1.67 25.88 0.22
C ALA A 106 -1.57 24.38 0.59
N ILE A 107 -1.21 23.52 -0.37
CA ILE A 107 -0.98 22.09 -0.11
C ILE A 107 0.27 21.90 0.75
N ASP A 108 1.37 22.58 0.41
CA ASP A 108 2.64 22.50 1.13
C ASP A 108 2.48 22.98 2.58
N ASP A 109 1.76 24.08 2.80
CA ASP A 109 1.43 24.60 4.13
C ASP A 109 0.60 23.60 4.93
N LEU A 110 -0.42 22.99 4.32
CA LEU A 110 -1.24 21.98 4.98
C LEU A 110 -0.39 20.76 5.38
N LEU A 111 0.40 20.21 4.47
CA LEU A 111 1.21 19.02 4.71
C LEU A 111 2.32 19.27 5.72
N THR A 112 2.90 20.47 5.70
CA THR A 112 3.97 20.85 6.62
C THR A 112 3.42 21.12 8.01
N ASN A 113 2.32 21.86 8.15
CA ASN A 113 1.83 22.28 9.46
C ASN A 113 0.88 21.28 10.13
N THR A 114 0.44 20.24 9.43
CA THR A 114 -0.41 19.19 10.00
C THR A 114 0.43 18.01 10.50
N THR A 115 0.17 17.57 11.73
CA THR A 115 0.85 16.43 12.36
C THR A 115 -0.10 15.26 12.62
N LEU A 116 0.45 14.08 12.91
CA LEU A 116 -0.34 12.91 13.29
C LEU A 116 -1.14 13.12 14.58
N GLU A 117 -0.80 14.12 15.41
CA GLU A 117 -1.60 14.51 16.58
C GLU A 117 -3.03 14.85 16.20
N SER A 118 -3.26 15.42 15.01
CA SER A 118 -4.60 15.78 14.52
C SER A 118 -5.55 14.58 14.51
N PHE A 119 -5.04 13.36 14.22
CA PHE A 119 -5.85 12.14 14.28
C PHE A 119 -6.15 11.70 15.70
N ARG A 120 -5.23 11.95 16.64
CA ARG A 120 -5.42 11.62 18.06
C ARG A 120 -6.44 12.57 18.70
N ALA A 121 -6.36 13.87 18.40
CA ALA A 121 -7.34 14.87 18.81
C ALA A 121 -8.74 14.54 18.26
N ALA A 122 -8.86 14.36 16.94
CA ALA A 122 -10.15 14.04 16.29
C ALA A 122 -10.82 12.76 16.84
N ALA A 123 -10.03 11.74 17.18
CA ALA A 123 -10.56 10.50 17.75
C ALA A 123 -11.04 10.65 19.21
N ARG A 124 -10.45 11.58 19.97
CA ARG A 124 -10.81 11.86 21.38
C ARG A 124 -11.97 12.83 21.50
N GLU A 125 -11.97 13.87 20.67
CA GLU A 125 -12.85 15.03 20.82
C GLU A 125 -14.12 14.89 19.98
N ASP A 126 -14.01 14.40 18.74
CA ASP A 126 -15.14 14.42 17.81
C ASP A 126 -15.71 13.02 17.48
N GLY A 127 -15.06 11.95 17.94
CA GLY A 127 -15.42 10.58 17.57
C GLY A 127 -15.28 10.29 16.07
N LEU A 128 -14.64 11.19 15.30
CA LEU A 128 -14.39 11.02 13.88
C LEU A 128 -13.38 9.89 13.68
N ARG A 129 -13.88 8.71 13.30
CA ARG A 129 -13.03 7.61 12.82
C ARG A 129 -12.80 7.78 11.31
N PRO A 130 -11.56 7.59 10.80
CA PRO A 130 -11.31 7.59 9.37
C PRO A 130 -12.27 6.65 8.65
N ALA A 131 -12.89 7.15 7.57
CA ALA A 131 -13.88 6.40 6.81
C ALA A 131 -13.36 4.99 6.53
N SER A 132 -14.06 3.99 7.07
CA SER A 132 -13.77 2.59 6.77
C SER A 132 -14.05 2.40 5.29
N GLY A 133 -13.00 2.21 4.47
CA GLY A 133 -13.15 2.08 3.03
C GLY A 133 -14.15 0.97 2.64
N PRO A 134 -14.73 1.02 1.44
CA PRO A 134 -15.63 -0.03 0.98
C PRO A 134 -14.88 -1.37 0.97
N ALA A 135 -15.53 -2.42 1.50
CA ALA A 135 -14.99 -3.76 1.56
C ALA A 135 -14.60 -4.23 0.15
N THR A 136 -13.31 -4.22 -0.15
CA THR A 136 -12.82 -4.67 -1.45
C THR A 136 -12.88 -6.19 -1.44
N LYS A 137 -13.77 -6.77 -2.27
CA LYS A 137 -13.86 -8.22 -2.46
C LYS A 137 -12.46 -8.77 -2.76
N PRO A 138 -12.06 -9.92 -2.18
CA PRO A 138 -10.80 -10.56 -2.53
C PRO A 138 -10.73 -10.73 -4.04
N ARG A 139 -9.71 -10.13 -4.68
CA ARG A 139 -9.47 -10.36 -6.10
C ARG A 139 -9.07 -11.81 -6.23
N GLU A 140 -9.93 -12.59 -6.85
CA GLU A 140 -9.67 -13.97 -7.25
C GLU A 140 -8.39 -13.96 -8.09
N SER A 141 -7.31 -14.50 -7.51
CA SER A 141 -6.00 -14.52 -8.13
C SER A 141 -6.13 -15.23 -9.46
N TYR A 142 -5.92 -14.49 -10.54
CA TYR A 142 -5.80 -14.99 -11.90
C TYR A 142 -4.86 -16.19 -11.88
N ARG A 143 -5.44 -17.39 -12.00
CA ARG A 143 -4.71 -18.64 -12.26
C ARG A 143 -3.96 -18.43 -13.56
N ALA A 144 -2.68 -18.08 -13.47
CA ALA A 144 -1.74 -18.31 -14.54
C ALA A 144 -1.54 -19.83 -14.61
N GLY A 145 -2.26 -20.45 -15.56
CA GLY A 145 -1.98 -21.81 -15.97
C GLY A 145 -0.57 -21.88 -16.54
N VAL A 146 0.32 -22.52 -15.81
CA VAL A 146 1.55 -23.11 -16.33
C VAL A 146 1.70 -24.47 -15.66
N ALA A 147 0.97 -25.45 -16.19
CA ALA A 147 1.31 -26.85 -16.03
C ALA A 147 2.00 -27.29 -17.35
N SER A 148 3.32 -27.34 -17.24
CA SER A 148 4.32 -28.01 -18.06
C SER A 148 3.85 -28.90 -19.21
N ALA A 149 4.34 -28.56 -20.40
CA ALA A 149 4.72 -29.55 -21.40
C ALA A 149 5.94 -30.32 -20.87
N ASP A 150 5.82 -31.65 -20.74
CA ASP A 150 6.85 -32.64 -21.07
C ASP A 150 6.49 -34.00 -20.46
N THR A 151 5.80 -34.84 -21.23
CA THR A 151 6.09 -36.28 -21.29
C THR A 151 5.66 -36.80 -22.66
N HIS A 152 6.60 -36.77 -23.60
CA HIS A 152 6.60 -37.68 -24.74
C HIS A 152 6.68 -39.12 -24.22
N ARG A 153 5.57 -39.87 -24.25
CA ARG A 153 5.60 -41.34 -24.36
C ARG A 153 4.45 -41.79 -25.24
N ARG A 154 4.77 -42.05 -26.50
CA ARG A 154 3.88 -42.61 -27.52
C ARG A 154 3.44 -44.02 -27.09
N GLU A 155 2.18 -44.17 -26.69
CA GLU A 155 1.47 -45.44 -26.73
C GLU A 155 0.62 -45.46 -28.00
N ASN A 156 1.14 -46.17 -29.00
CA ASN A 156 0.45 -46.47 -30.24
C ASN A 156 0.39 -47.99 -30.38
N ASN A 157 -0.54 -48.65 -29.69
CA ASN A 157 -1.03 -49.97 -30.10
C ASN A 157 -2.28 -50.42 -29.31
N SER A 158 -3.47 -50.26 -29.89
CA SER A 158 -4.59 -51.16 -29.64
C SER A 158 -5.61 -51.03 -30.77
N ALA A 159 -5.33 -51.71 -31.88
CA ALA A 159 -6.32 -52.01 -32.89
C ALA A 159 -7.11 -53.25 -32.45
N ALA A 160 -8.42 -53.09 -32.40
CA ALA A 160 -9.39 -54.16 -32.23
C ALA A 160 -9.30 -55.18 -33.38
N ALA A 161 -9.39 -56.47 -33.07
CA ALA A 161 -10.37 -57.39 -33.64
C ALA A 161 -9.99 -58.85 -33.33
N THR A 162 -10.78 -59.43 -32.43
CA THR A 162 -10.94 -60.87 -32.20
C THR A 162 -11.62 -61.51 -33.42
N ARG A 163 -11.09 -62.61 -33.96
CA ARG A 163 -11.88 -63.75 -34.46
C ARG A 163 -11.04 -64.99 -34.78
N ALA A 164 -11.49 -66.10 -34.19
CA ALA A 164 -11.47 -67.49 -34.67
C ALA A 164 -10.14 -68.28 -34.75
N ALA A 165 -9.99 -69.19 -33.79
CA ALA A 165 -9.25 -70.47 -33.86
C ALA A 165 -10.06 -71.53 -34.67
N PRO A 166 -9.69 -72.84 -34.72
CA PRO A 166 -8.39 -73.51 -34.89
C PRO A 166 -8.39 -74.67 -35.95
N ARG A 167 -7.19 -75.23 -36.20
CA ARG A 167 -6.82 -76.65 -36.55
C ARG A 167 -7.40 -77.31 -37.82
N ALA A 168 -6.51 -77.80 -38.69
CA ALA A 168 -6.04 -79.20 -38.75
C ALA A 168 -5.31 -79.49 -40.09
N SER A 169 -4.24 -80.29 -39.97
CA SER A 169 -3.57 -81.14 -40.99
C SER A 169 -2.93 -80.51 -42.22
#